data_AF-A0A337SK39-F1
#
_entry.id   AF-A0A337SK39-F1
#
_cell.length_a   1.000
_cell.length_b   1.000
_cell.length_c   1.000
_cell.angle_alpha   90.00
_cell.angle_beta   90.00
_cell.angle_gamma   90.00
#
_symmetry.space_group_name_H-M   'P 1'
#
loop_
_entity.id
_entity.type
_entity.pdbx_description
1 polymer ?
#
loop_
_entity_poly.entity_id
_entity_poly.type
_entity_poly.pdbx_seq_one_letter_code
_entity_poly.pdbx_strand_id
1 'polypeptide(L)' 'MGAVGVGLVDCHCHLSAPDFDSDLDDVLEKAKKANVMALVVVAEHSEEFEKIMQLSERIWM' A
#
# COMPACT_ATOMS: atom_id res chain seq x y z
N MET A 1 -24.56 18.42 -0.25
CA MET A 1 -24.04 17.29 -1.03
C MET A 1 -22.52 17.39 -0.97
N GLY A 2 -21.86 16.54 -0.18
CA GLY A 2 -20.39 16.55 -0.11
C GLY A 2 -19.82 16.18 -1.48
N ALA A 3 -18.77 16.87 -1.92
CA ALA A 3 -18.09 16.51 -3.15
C ALA A 3 -17.67 15.03 -3.07
N VAL A 4 -18.08 14.22 -4.05
CA VAL A 4 -17.54 12.87 -4.21
C VAL A 4 -16.11 13.07 -4.70
N GLY A 5 -15.15 13.07 -3.77
CA GLY A 5 -13.74 13.18 -4.10
C GLY A 5 -13.30 11.93 -4.84
N VAL A 6 -12.71 12.11 -6.03
CA VAL A 6 -12.08 11.00 -6.76
C VAL A 6 -10.90 10.49 -5.91
N GLY A 7 -10.88 9.18 -5.64
CA GLY A 7 -9.78 8.53 -4.93
C GLY A 7 -8.52 8.43 -5.77
N LEU A 8 -7.37 8.38 -5.10
CA LEU A 8 -6.08 8.19 -5.74
C LEU A 8 -5.73 6.71 -5.86
N VAL A 9 -5.05 6.35 -6.94
CA VAL A 9 -4.44 5.03 -7.14
C VAL A 9 -2.94 5.24 -7.25
N ASP A 10 -2.18 4.63 -6.35
CA ASP A 10 -0.74 4.50 -6.53
C ASP A 10 -0.48 3.31 -7.45
N CYS A 11 -0.10 3.60 -8.69
CA CYS A 11 0.04 2.59 -9.73
C CYS A 11 1.37 1.84 -9.68
N HIS A 12 2.33 2.25 -8.85
CA HIS A 12 3.65 1.60 -8.74
C HIS A 12 4.33 1.99 -7.43
N CYS A 13 4.41 1.06 -6.49
CA CYS A 13 5.08 1.29 -5.20
C CYS A 13 5.79 0.03 -4.67
N HIS A 14 6.78 0.24 -3.80
CA HIS A 14 7.63 -0.82 -3.25
C HIS A 14 7.38 -1.01 -1.74
N LEU A 15 6.15 -1.38 -1.37
CA LEU A 15 5.79 -1.57 0.05
C LEU A 15 6.45 -2.80 0.70
N SER A 16 7.02 -3.71 -0.09
CA SER A 16 7.88 -4.79 0.39
C SER A 16 9.28 -4.33 0.79
N ALA A 17 9.68 -3.09 0.48
CA ALA A 17 11.01 -2.58 0.77
C ALA A 17 11.30 -2.57 2.28
N PRO A 18 12.56 -2.82 2.70
CA PRO A 18 12.95 -2.77 4.11
C PRO A 18 12.70 -1.41 4.79
N ASP A 19 12.65 -0.33 4.00
CA ASP A 19 12.38 1.03 4.46
C ASP A 19 11.03 1.18 5.19
N PHE A 20 10.07 0.27 4.93
CA PHE A 20 8.75 0.28 5.57
C PHE A 20 8.59 -0.72 6.71
N ASP A 21 9.61 -1.52 7.04
CA ASP A 21 9.47 -2.63 8.01
C ASP A 21 9.08 -2.16 9.42
N SER A 22 9.46 -0.95 9.80
CA SER A 22 9.19 -0.41 11.13
C SER A 22 7.79 0.20 11.30
N ASP A 23 7.16 0.65 10.22
CA ASP A 23 5.99 1.53 10.28
C ASP A 23 4.98 1.36 9.13
N LEU A 24 5.03 0.24 8.40
CA LEU A 24 4.14 -0.03 7.27
C LEU A 24 2.66 0.19 7.61
N ASP A 25 2.19 -0.29 8.76
CA ASP A 25 0.78 -0.16 9.15
C ASP A 25 0.40 1.32 9.39
N ASP A 26 1.30 2.12 9.98
CA ASP A 26 1.11 3.56 10.17
C ASP A 26 1.10 4.31 8.82
N VAL A 27 1.93 3.87 7.87
CA VAL A 27 1.98 4.41 6.50
C VAL A 27 0.67 4.13 5.77
N LEU A 28 0.16 2.90 5.85
CA LEU A 28 -1.13 2.51 5.24
C LEU A 28 -2.30 3.31 5.83
N GLU A 29 -2.33 3.52 7.14
CA GLU A 29 -3.36 4.35 7.79
C GLU A 29 -3.29 5.83 7.37
N LYS A 30 -2.08 6.38 7.18
CA LYS A 30 -1.90 7.72 6.61
C LYS A 30 -2.36 7.78 5.16
N ALA A 31 -2.09 6.75 4.35
CA ALA A 31 -2.53 6.66 2.96
C ALA A 31 -4.05 6.64 2.83
N LYS A 32 -4.75 5.85 3.67
CA LYS A 32 -6.23 5.86 3.75
C LYS A 32 -6.78 7.27 4.04
N LYS A 33 -6.21 7.96 5.03
CA LYS A 33 -6.61 9.34 5.40
C LYS A 33 -6.32 10.37 4.29
N ALA A 34 -5.30 10.11 3.47
CA ALA A 34 -4.94 10.92 2.30
C ALA A 34 -5.77 10.60 1.05
N ASN A 35 -6.81 9.75 1.15
CA ASN A 35 -7.70 9.35 0.06
C ASN A 35 -7.01 8.49 -1.03
N VAL A 36 -5.99 7.72 -0.66
CA VAL A 36 -5.43 6.65 -1.51
C VAL A 36 -6.31 5.41 -1.37
N MET A 37 -6.95 5.01 -2.46
CA MET A 37 -7.92 3.90 -2.47
C MET A 37 -7.31 2.56 -2.89
N ALA A 38 -6.24 2.59 -3.67
CA ALA A 38 -5.57 1.39 -4.16
C ALA A 38 -4.07 1.64 -4.32
N LEU A 39 -3.29 0.57 -4.10
CA LEU A 39 -1.85 0.54 -4.33
C LEU A 39 -1.51 -0.70 -5.14
N VAL A 40 -0.68 -0.51 -6.15
CA VAL A 40 -0.07 -1.58 -6.93
C VAL A 40 1.33 -1.78 -6.41
N VAL A 41 1.51 -2.79 -5.57
CA VAL A 41 2.80 -3.16 -5.00
C VAL A 41 3.56 -4.03 -5.99
N VAL A 42 4.78 -3.63 -6.32
CA VAL A 42 5.66 -4.37 -7.23
C VAL A 42 6.79 -5.05 -6.46
N ALA A 43 7.34 -6.11 -7.04
CA ALA A 43 8.55 -6.76 -6.55
C ALA A 43 9.76 -6.26 -7.35
N GLU A 44 10.92 -6.13 -6.70
CA GLU A 44 12.21 -6.01 -7.41
C GLU A 44 12.91 -7.36 -7.57
N HIS A 45 12.79 -8.22 -6.55
CA HIS A 45 13.45 -9.52 -6.48
C HIS A 45 12.49 -10.63 -6.00
N SER A 46 12.84 -11.89 -6.27
CA SER A 46 12.00 -13.06 -5.95
C SER A 46 11.74 -13.26 -4.46
N GLU A 47 12.67 -12.81 -3.62
CA GLU A 47 12.64 -12.90 -2.17
C GLU A 47 11.48 -12.09 -1.56
N GLU A 48 10.96 -11.10 -2.30
CA GLU A 48 9.86 -10.25 -1.86
C GLU A 48 8.48 -10.85 -2.14
N PHE A 49 8.38 -11.88 -2.99
CA PHE A 49 7.09 -12.38 -3.49
C PHE A 49 6.16 -12.82 -2.36
N GLU A 50 6.69 -13.56 -1.39
CA GLU A 50 5.92 -14.03 -0.24
C GLU A 50 5.41 -12.86 0.62
N LYS A 51 6.28 -11.87 0.87
CA LYS A 51 5.92 -10.67 1.65
C LYS A 51 4.85 -9.86 0.93
N ILE A 52 4.94 -9.71 -0.39
CA ILE A 52 3.94 -9.02 -1.20
C ILE A 52 2.60 -9.76 -1.18
N MET A 53 2.62 -11.10 -1.26
CA MET A 53 1.38 -11.87 -1.18
C MET A 53 0.70 -11.70 0.17
N GLN A 54 1.44 -11.83 1.26
CA GLN A 54 0.93 -11.59 2.62
C GLN A 54 0.41 -10.16 2.78
N LEU A 55 1.10 -9.17 2.21
CA LEU A 55 0.62 -7.80 2.20
C LEU A 55 -0.71 -7.66 1.46
N SER A 56 -0.85 -8.28 0.29
CA SER A 56 -2.08 -8.18 -0.52
C SER A 56 -3.32 -8.73 0.19
N GLU A 57 -3.15 -9.73 1.04
CA GLU A 57 -4.24 -10.31 1.83
C GLU A 57 -4.69 -9.38 2.97
N ARG A 58 -3.78 -8.55 3.51
CA ARG A 58 -4.03 -7.74 4.72
C ARG A 58 -4.12 -6.24 4.50
N ILE A 59 -3.79 -5.72 3.32
CA ILE A 59 -3.47 -4.31 3.10
C ILE A 59 -4.53 -3.33 3.64
N TRP A 60 -5.82 -3.70 3.61
CA TRP A 60 -6.95 -2.89 4.08
C TRP A 60 -7.80 -3.50 5.20
N MET A 61 -7.32 -4.55 5.85
CA MET A 61 -7.90 -4.98 7.13
C MET A 61 -7.64 -3.92 8.22
#